data_AF-C9ZKY1-F1
#
_entry.id   AF-C9ZKY1-F1
#
_cell.length_a   1.000
_cell.length_b   1.000
_cell.length_c   1.000
_cell.angle_alpha   90.00
_cell.angle_beta   90.00
_cell.angle_gamma   90.00
#
_symmetry.space_group_name_H-M   'P 1'
#
loop_
_entity.id
_entity.type
_entity.pdbx_description
1 polymer ?
#
loop_
_entity_poly.entity_id
_entity_poly.type
_entity_poly.pdbx_seq_one_letter_code
_entity_poly.pdbx_strand_id
1 'polypeptide(L)'
;MAEAARTVRHYVSDCLQERHPYDVEKGFAGRPNRDIGLVYNGLQPHTAGDWIASLSDPAVGSLQRRRAVRLLIAHSASQEAKIKLLRMNVVPAVVAALITTPCAEFECQVFALLRSLCIISQGCHVVMEEGGLEAAIRSIQDRRNLAERAEARAAAAQVLYQISFNAAGVRWLLGAEVPPGFELMDPIPSSSKCVFGKKDVIAALVFILENDSATNRKMFLHAVTCLGQLTTQTEGIFAAMEGRAVHAVSSLLHGYVENGFDSSDDDVVSALLVVVTNVSLEQTGVELVDELNTPTDVCTLVGKYYSDPQPASYPLLRSLTSALSAVYKLLSMKMNSMTVLTNGFSRILVIYKFLHKINDVVTAAKHAGREPHPDVIAISKNLVLSTHFAMEVKDVRTFTHSYLSKLDKKEAFYFRRQLFYSTQWEGEFDAAV
;
A
#
# COMPACT_ATOMS: atom_id res chain seq x y z
N MET A 1 -11.11 9.59 12.59
CA MET A 1 -10.74 11.02 12.78
C MET A 1 -9.86 11.28 14.01
N ALA A 2 -10.05 10.60 15.15
CA ALA A 2 -9.26 10.85 16.36
C ALA A 2 -7.81 10.31 16.35
N GLU A 3 -7.49 9.31 15.52
CA GLU A 3 -6.12 8.74 15.43
C GLU A 3 -5.15 9.57 14.59
N ALA A 4 -5.65 10.26 13.55
CA ALA A 4 -4.84 11.17 12.73
C ALA A 4 -4.34 12.40 13.53
N ALA A 5 -4.98 12.71 14.67
CA ALA A 5 -4.53 13.77 15.57
C ALA A 5 -3.49 13.28 16.61
N ARG A 6 -3.34 11.97 16.83
CA ARG A 6 -2.41 11.43 17.85
C ARG A 6 -0.97 11.29 17.34
N THR A 7 -0.76 11.13 16.03
CA THR A 7 0.57 11.00 15.43
C THR A 7 1.26 12.35 15.17
N VAL A 8 0.56 13.47 15.37
CA VAL A 8 1.06 14.84 15.14
C VAL A 8 1.52 15.52 16.44
N ARG A 9 2.01 14.75 17.43
CA ARG A 9 2.32 15.30 18.77
C ARG A 9 3.71 15.92 18.94
N HIS A 10 4.60 15.89 17.94
CA HIS A 10 5.97 16.41 18.12
C HIS A 10 6.48 17.44 17.10
N TYR A 11 5.69 17.83 16.08
CA TYR A 11 6.13 18.84 15.10
C TYR A 11 5.29 20.11 15.03
N VAL A 12 4.19 20.17 15.79
CA VAL A 12 3.23 21.30 15.74
C VAL A 12 3.51 22.35 16.82
N SER A 13 4.38 22.06 17.80
CA SER A 13 4.66 22.97 18.91
C SER A 13 5.50 24.20 18.50
N ASP A 14 6.44 24.06 17.56
CA ASP A 14 7.43 25.12 17.29
C ASP A 14 7.01 26.11 16.18
N CYS A 15 5.92 25.82 15.48
CA CYS A 15 5.45 26.61 14.33
C CYS A 15 4.10 27.30 14.56
N LEU A 16 3.44 27.02 15.69
CA LEU A 16 2.27 27.78 16.13
C LEU A 16 2.78 29.01 16.89
N GLN A 17 2.28 30.21 16.54
CA GLN A 17 2.41 31.36 17.44
C GLN A 17 1.83 30.96 18.79
N GLU A 18 2.68 30.97 19.81
CA GLU A 18 2.40 30.54 21.19
C GLU A 18 1.06 31.10 21.68
N ARG A 19 0.13 30.20 22.04
CA ARG A 19 -0.97 30.53 22.95
C ARG A 19 -0.44 30.46 24.39
N HIS A 20 0.39 31.42 24.77
CA HIS A 20 0.70 31.68 26.18
C HIS A 20 0.37 33.15 26.51
N PRO A 21 -0.15 33.44 27.72
CA PRO A 21 -0.47 34.80 28.12
C PRO A 21 0.80 35.65 28.09
N TYR A 22 0.67 36.81 27.46
CA TYR A 22 1.71 37.82 27.26
C TYR A 22 2.53 38.10 28.54
N ASP A 23 3.83 37.81 28.49
CA ASP A 23 4.80 38.11 29.56
C ASP A 23 5.63 39.34 29.13
N VAL A 24 5.37 40.46 29.80
CA VAL A 24 5.94 41.79 29.47
C VAL A 24 7.45 41.81 29.65
N GLU A 25 8.01 41.01 30.56
CA GLU A 25 9.44 41.04 30.88
C GLU A 25 10.31 40.24 29.90
N LYS A 26 9.70 39.39 29.06
CA LYS A 26 10.39 38.66 27.96
C LYS A 26 10.30 39.37 26.62
N GLY A 27 9.72 40.56 26.58
CA GLY A 27 9.61 41.38 25.39
C GLY A 27 10.99 41.79 24.85
N PHE A 28 11.30 41.34 23.63
CA PHE A 28 12.32 41.89 22.72
C PHE A 28 13.80 41.48 22.87
N ALA A 29 14.23 40.75 23.91
CA ALA A 29 15.66 40.41 24.04
C ALA A 29 16.18 39.31 23.09
N GLY A 30 15.30 38.58 22.39
CA GLY A 30 15.70 37.45 21.51
C GLY A 30 15.43 37.63 20.02
N ARG A 31 14.77 38.72 19.61
CA ARG A 31 14.42 38.95 18.19
C ARG A 31 15.65 39.14 17.29
N PRO A 32 16.68 39.93 17.67
CA PRO A 32 17.81 40.18 16.77
C PRO A 32 18.54 38.89 16.36
N ASN A 33 18.80 37.97 17.30
CA ASN A 33 19.52 36.72 16.99
C ASN A 33 18.67 35.67 16.26
N ARG A 34 17.34 35.72 16.41
CA ARG A 34 16.40 34.89 15.62
C ARG A 34 16.22 35.42 14.19
N ASP A 35 16.46 36.72 13.99
CA ASP A 35 16.19 37.45 12.75
C ASP A 35 17.42 37.68 11.85
N ILE A 36 18.62 37.23 12.26
CA ILE A 36 19.89 37.38 11.51
C ILE A 36 19.86 36.76 10.09
N GLY A 37 18.86 35.94 9.74
CA GLY A 37 18.66 35.39 8.39
C GLY A 37 17.36 35.79 7.69
N LEU A 38 16.59 36.75 8.24
CA LEU A 38 15.25 37.13 7.77
C LEU A 38 15.23 38.32 6.79
N VAL A 39 16.38 38.89 6.43
CA VAL A 39 16.43 40.09 5.59
C VAL A 39 16.54 39.72 4.11
N TYR A 40 15.37 39.61 3.48
CA TYR A 40 15.19 39.77 2.04
C TYR A 40 14.78 41.23 1.81
N ASN A 41 15.65 42.09 1.26
CA ASN A 41 15.32 43.47 0.84
C ASN A 41 14.34 44.28 1.75
N GLY A 42 14.40 44.10 3.08
CA GLY A 42 13.52 44.80 4.02
C GLY A 42 12.04 44.34 4.08
N LEU A 43 11.63 43.23 3.46
CA LEU A 43 10.26 42.70 3.54
C LEU A 43 10.27 41.23 3.99
N GLN A 44 9.62 40.94 5.12
CA GLN A 44 9.41 39.56 5.57
C GLN A 44 8.45 38.86 4.58
N PRO A 45 8.77 37.65 4.08
CA PRO A 45 7.86 36.90 3.22
C PRO A 45 6.70 36.37 4.08
N HIS A 46 5.62 37.15 4.14
CA HIS A 46 4.46 36.87 4.99
C HIS A 46 3.38 36.08 4.26
N THR A 47 3.48 35.94 2.94
CA THR A 47 2.44 35.32 2.12
C THR A 47 2.95 34.08 1.39
N ALA A 48 2.03 33.18 1.04
CA ALA A 48 2.35 32.00 0.24
C ALA A 48 2.97 32.34 -1.13
N GLY A 49 2.66 33.53 -1.68
CA GLY A 49 3.22 34.00 -2.95
C GLY A 49 4.71 34.31 -2.83
N ASP A 50 5.12 34.93 -1.73
CA ASP A 50 6.53 35.26 -1.48
C ASP A 50 7.36 33.99 -1.31
N TRP A 51 6.81 32.97 -0.64
CA TRP A 51 7.48 31.68 -0.48
C TRP A 51 7.65 30.97 -1.83
N ILE A 52 6.63 30.99 -2.69
CA ILE A 52 6.73 30.41 -4.04
C ILE A 52 7.76 31.17 -4.88
N ALA A 53 7.74 32.50 -4.87
CA ALA A 53 8.70 33.32 -5.62
C ALA A 53 10.14 33.06 -5.18
N SER A 54 10.38 32.82 -3.88
CA SER A 54 11.71 32.48 -3.35
C SER A 54 12.28 31.15 -3.86
N LEU A 55 11.45 30.26 -4.42
CA LEU A 55 11.95 29.01 -5.01
C LEU A 55 12.65 29.24 -6.36
N SER A 56 12.27 30.31 -7.06
CA SER A 56 12.78 30.64 -8.39
C SER A 56 13.87 31.72 -8.37
N ASP A 57 14.03 32.45 -7.27
CA ASP A 57 15.03 33.52 -7.17
C ASP A 57 16.46 32.95 -6.96
N PRO A 58 17.41 33.23 -7.87
CA PRO A 58 18.79 32.76 -7.78
C PRO A 58 19.57 33.37 -6.60
N ALA A 59 19.13 34.50 -6.05
CA ALA A 59 19.74 35.11 -4.87
C ALA A 59 19.43 34.35 -3.56
N VAL A 60 18.39 33.50 -3.56
CA VAL A 60 17.96 32.75 -2.36
C VAL A 60 18.89 31.57 -2.13
N GLY A 61 19.53 31.53 -0.96
CA GLY A 61 20.36 30.39 -0.56
C GLY A 61 19.55 29.10 -0.31
N SER A 62 20.22 27.95 -0.40
CA SER A 62 19.59 26.62 -0.23
C SER A 62 18.85 26.44 1.11
N LEU A 63 19.36 27.03 2.20
CA LEU A 63 18.71 27.00 3.52
C LEU A 63 17.36 27.75 3.52
N GLN A 64 17.30 28.90 2.86
CA GLN A 64 16.10 29.71 2.78
C GLN A 64 15.04 29.05 1.87
N ARG A 65 15.45 28.44 0.75
CA ARG A 65 14.55 27.64 -0.09
C ARG A 65 13.94 26.46 0.69
N ARG A 66 14.75 25.73 1.48
CA ARG A 66 14.24 24.67 2.38
C ARG A 66 13.21 25.21 3.37
N ARG A 67 13.45 26.38 3.96
CA ARG A 67 12.52 27.02 4.90
C ARG A 67 11.21 27.42 4.22
N ALA A 68 11.28 27.97 3.01
CA ALA A 68 10.10 28.30 2.22
C ALA A 68 9.23 27.07 1.93
N VAL A 69 9.83 25.95 1.52
CA VAL A 69 9.10 24.69 1.31
C VAL A 69 8.44 24.19 2.61
N ARG A 70 9.14 24.24 3.75
CA ARG A 70 8.55 23.86 5.05
C ARG A 70 7.34 24.73 5.41
N LEU A 71 7.39 26.02 5.15
CA LEU A 71 6.26 26.93 5.37
C LEU A 71 5.09 26.63 4.42
N LEU A 72 5.37 26.27 3.17
CA LEU A 72 4.35 25.82 2.22
C LEU A 72 3.68 24.52 2.67
N ILE A 73 4.43 23.56 3.22
CA ILE A 73 3.88 22.33 3.81
C ILE A 73 2.93 22.69 4.96
N ALA A 74 3.37 23.54 5.90
CA ALA A 74 2.56 23.98 7.02
C ALA A 74 1.28 24.69 6.56
N HIS A 75 1.37 25.49 5.50
CA HIS A 75 0.22 26.19 4.91
C HIS A 75 -0.74 25.23 4.20
N SER A 76 -0.26 24.12 3.66
CA SER A 76 -1.08 23.11 2.98
C SER A 76 -1.92 22.23 3.92
N ALA A 77 -2.11 22.60 5.19
CA ALA A 77 -2.80 21.75 6.17
C ALA A 77 -4.27 21.46 5.79
N SER A 78 -5.05 22.47 5.37
CA SER A 78 -6.45 22.30 4.95
C SER A 78 -6.58 21.96 3.46
N GLN A 79 -7.76 21.50 3.03
CA GLN A 79 -8.01 21.21 1.61
C GLN A 79 -8.09 22.50 0.78
N GLU A 80 -8.73 23.54 1.31
CA GLU A 80 -8.87 24.85 0.67
C GLU A 80 -7.51 25.51 0.45
N ALA A 81 -6.61 25.39 1.43
CA ALA A 81 -5.25 25.91 1.32
C ALA A 81 -4.44 25.17 0.25
N LYS A 82 -4.59 23.84 0.13
CA LYS A 82 -4.00 23.07 -0.98
C LYS A 82 -4.51 23.58 -2.32
N ILE A 83 -5.82 23.75 -2.49
CA ILE A 83 -6.41 24.27 -3.73
C ILE A 83 -5.87 25.68 -4.05
N LYS A 84 -5.75 26.55 -3.05
CA LYS A 84 -5.17 27.88 -3.21
C LYS A 84 -3.71 27.80 -3.69
N LEU A 85 -2.90 26.94 -3.09
CA LEU A 85 -1.50 26.74 -3.50
C LEU A 85 -1.39 26.17 -4.92
N LEU A 86 -2.24 25.23 -5.30
CA LEU A 86 -2.29 24.67 -6.67
C LEU A 86 -2.60 25.78 -7.68
N ARG A 87 -3.58 26.64 -7.40
CA ARG A 87 -3.90 27.82 -8.23
C ARG A 87 -2.78 28.86 -8.30
N MET A 88 -1.82 28.82 -7.38
CA MET A 88 -0.63 29.70 -7.36
C MET A 88 0.57 29.08 -8.08
N ASN A 89 0.39 28.00 -8.87
CA ASN A 89 1.46 27.31 -9.59
C ASN A 89 2.61 26.82 -8.69
N VAL A 90 2.28 26.34 -7.49
CA VAL A 90 3.31 25.84 -6.56
C VAL A 90 4.07 24.63 -7.14
N VAL A 91 3.40 23.74 -7.89
CA VAL A 91 4.00 22.50 -8.40
C VAL A 91 5.08 22.76 -9.45
N PRO A 92 4.83 23.51 -10.54
CA PRO A 92 5.90 23.87 -11.48
C PRO A 92 7.08 24.58 -10.80
N ALA A 93 6.81 25.47 -9.84
CA ALA A 93 7.85 26.22 -9.14
C ALA A 93 8.77 25.30 -8.31
N VAL A 94 8.20 24.33 -7.57
CA VAL A 94 9.02 23.40 -6.78
C VAL A 94 9.75 22.39 -7.67
N VAL A 95 9.14 21.93 -8.77
CA VAL A 95 9.79 21.01 -9.72
C VAL A 95 10.96 21.69 -10.43
N ALA A 96 10.81 22.95 -10.86
CA ALA A 96 11.92 23.73 -11.41
C ALA A 96 13.05 23.96 -10.38
N ALA A 97 12.69 24.19 -9.11
CA ALA A 97 13.66 24.34 -8.03
C ALA A 97 14.44 23.04 -7.75
N LEU A 98 13.81 21.87 -7.90
CA LEU A 98 14.48 20.56 -7.78
C LEU A 98 15.59 20.39 -8.81
N ILE A 99 15.33 20.79 -10.06
CA ILE A 99 16.30 20.69 -11.17
C ILE A 99 17.52 21.58 -10.90
N THR A 100 17.30 22.77 -10.33
CA THR A 100 18.36 23.75 -10.09
C THR A 100 19.08 23.58 -8.75
N THR A 101 18.52 22.80 -7.81
CA THR A 101 19.06 22.63 -6.45
C THR A 101 19.19 21.15 -6.07
N PRO A 102 20.26 20.46 -6.49
CA PRO A 102 20.46 19.04 -6.19
C PRO A 102 20.95 18.85 -4.74
N CYS A 103 20.02 18.84 -3.78
CA CYS A 103 20.30 18.60 -2.37
C CYS A 103 19.28 17.60 -1.80
N ALA A 104 19.76 16.52 -1.19
CA ALA A 104 18.92 15.44 -0.66
C ALA A 104 17.88 15.95 0.35
N GLU A 105 18.27 16.86 1.25
CA GLU A 105 17.34 17.44 2.21
C GLU A 105 16.27 18.30 1.55
N PHE A 106 16.64 19.08 0.52
CA PHE A 106 15.67 19.89 -0.23
C PHE A 106 14.69 19.01 -0.99
N GLU A 107 15.19 17.96 -1.67
CA GLU A 107 14.37 16.94 -2.33
C GLU A 107 13.36 16.32 -1.37
N CYS A 108 13.81 15.88 -0.19
CA CYS A 108 12.94 15.31 0.84
C CYS A 108 11.78 16.26 1.21
N GLN A 109 12.06 17.56 1.41
CA GLN A 109 11.02 18.54 1.73
C GLN A 109 10.06 18.78 0.55
N VAL A 110 10.57 18.85 -0.68
CA VAL A 110 9.73 19.05 -1.87
C VAL A 110 8.80 17.84 -2.06
N PHE A 111 9.31 16.61 -1.96
CA PHE A 111 8.47 15.42 -2.06
C PHE A 111 7.46 15.32 -0.91
N ALA A 112 7.80 15.78 0.30
CA ALA A 112 6.83 15.89 1.39
C ALA A 112 5.70 16.89 1.08
N LEU A 113 6.01 18.01 0.42
CA LEU A 113 5.01 18.98 -0.07
C LEU A 113 4.14 18.38 -1.18
N LEU A 114 4.74 17.78 -2.20
CA LEU A 114 4.01 17.14 -3.30
C LEU A 114 3.07 16.05 -2.77
N ARG A 115 3.56 15.21 -1.85
CA ARG A 115 2.72 14.23 -1.14
C ARG A 115 1.54 14.90 -0.43
N SER A 116 1.77 15.98 0.30
CA SER A 116 0.68 16.71 1.00
C SER A 116 -0.38 17.22 0.00
N LEU A 117 0.03 17.72 -1.16
CA LEU A 117 -0.88 18.17 -2.21
C LEU A 117 -1.69 17.00 -2.79
N CYS A 118 -1.07 15.84 -3.01
CA CYS A 118 -1.71 14.62 -3.51
C CYS A 118 -2.73 13.97 -2.54
N ILE A 119 -2.99 14.56 -1.36
CA ILE A 119 -4.10 14.11 -0.50
C ILE A 119 -5.46 14.36 -1.18
N ILE A 120 -5.57 15.39 -2.02
CA ILE A 120 -6.79 15.71 -2.79
C ILE A 120 -6.60 15.35 -4.27
N SER A 121 -7.68 15.02 -4.96
CA SER A 121 -7.64 14.58 -6.37
C SER A 121 -7.09 15.68 -7.29
N GLN A 122 -7.45 16.94 -7.07
CA GLN A 122 -6.92 18.07 -7.83
C GLN A 122 -5.39 18.17 -7.72
N GLY A 123 -4.84 17.83 -6.55
CA GLY A 123 -3.41 17.81 -6.31
C GLY A 123 -2.72 16.69 -7.05
N CYS A 124 -3.29 15.47 -7.04
CA CYS A 124 -2.77 14.35 -7.84
C CYS A 124 -2.67 14.72 -9.31
N HIS A 125 -3.74 15.28 -9.89
CA HIS A 125 -3.77 15.69 -11.29
C HIS A 125 -2.65 16.69 -11.62
N VAL A 126 -2.55 17.79 -10.87
CA VAL A 126 -1.55 18.84 -11.10
C VAL A 126 -0.13 18.31 -10.89
N VAL A 127 0.11 17.47 -9.87
CA VAL A 127 1.44 16.88 -9.63
C VAL A 127 1.88 15.95 -10.77
N MET A 128 0.94 15.23 -11.38
CA MET A 128 1.25 14.39 -12.54
C MET A 128 1.52 15.21 -13.79
N GLU A 129 0.64 16.18 -14.10
CA GLU A 129 0.73 17.02 -15.30
C GLU A 129 1.94 17.96 -15.29
N GLU A 130 2.37 18.47 -14.13
CA GLU A 130 3.44 19.47 -14.04
C GLU A 130 4.82 18.86 -13.70
N GLY A 131 5.04 17.58 -14.04
CA GLY A 131 6.36 16.93 -13.92
C GLY A 131 6.76 16.51 -12.49
N GLY A 132 5.86 16.61 -11.51
CA GLY A 132 6.11 16.12 -10.15
C GLY A 132 6.25 14.60 -10.09
N LEU A 133 5.48 13.87 -10.90
CA LEU A 133 5.60 12.41 -11.06
C LEU A 133 6.96 12.01 -11.65
N GLU A 134 7.39 12.69 -12.71
CA GLU A 134 8.71 12.51 -13.34
C GLU A 134 9.84 12.75 -12.34
N ALA A 135 9.77 13.85 -11.57
CA ALA A 135 10.77 14.17 -10.55
C ALA A 135 10.85 13.09 -9.47
N ALA A 136 9.70 12.56 -9.02
CA ALA A 136 9.66 11.48 -8.03
C ALA A 136 10.29 10.18 -8.58
N ILE A 137 9.94 9.77 -9.80
CA ILE A 137 10.49 8.56 -10.43
C ILE A 137 12.00 8.68 -10.64
N ARG A 138 12.47 9.83 -11.11
CA ARG A 138 13.92 10.08 -11.26
C ARG A 138 14.66 10.02 -9.91
N SER A 139 14.09 10.60 -8.85
CA SER A 139 14.72 10.53 -7.53
C SER A 139 14.75 9.10 -6.98
N ILE A 140 13.69 8.31 -7.18
CA ILE A 140 13.66 6.87 -6.82
C ILE A 140 14.78 6.10 -7.52
N GLN A 141 14.99 6.36 -8.81
CA GLN A 141 15.97 5.67 -9.65
C GLN A 141 17.41 6.15 -9.43
N ASP A 142 17.62 7.33 -8.83
CA ASP A 142 18.96 7.86 -8.59
C ASP A 142 19.68 7.07 -7.48
N ARG A 143 20.69 6.29 -7.88
CA ARG A 143 21.53 5.48 -6.97
C ARG A 143 22.83 6.17 -6.53
N ARG A 144 23.06 7.43 -6.88
CA ARG A 144 24.22 8.17 -6.37
C ARG A 144 24.02 8.43 -4.87
N ASN A 145 25.08 8.39 -4.05
CA ASN A 145 25.03 8.69 -2.61
C ASN A 145 23.83 8.08 -1.86
N LEU A 146 23.58 6.78 -2.02
CA LEU A 146 22.39 6.08 -1.48
C LEU A 146 22.11 6.39 0.00
N ALA A 147 23.13 6.41 0.85
CA ALA A 147 22.99 6.67 2.27
C ALA A 147 22.46 8.09 2.57
N GLU A 148 23.00 9.11 1.88
CA GLU A 148 22.60 10.51 2.04
C GLU A 148 21.19 10.76 1.47
N ARG A 149 20.85 10.09 0.36
CA ARG A 149 19.58 10.27 -0.35
C ARG A 149 18.48 9.31 0.12
N ALA A 150 18.72 8.45 1.10
CA ALA A 150 17.76 7.43 1.53
C ALA A 150 16.39 8.01 1.90
N GLU A 151 16.37 9.13 2.64
CA GLU A 151 15.13 9.81 3.03
C GLU A 151 14.44 10.49 1.84
N ALA A 152 15.21 11.11 0.94
CA ALA A 152 14.67 11.75 -0.26
C ALA A 152 14.01 10.72 -1.19
N ARG A 153 14.67 9.57 -1.41
CA ARG A 153 14.14 8.46 -2.21
C ARG A 153 12.88 7.87 -1.59
N ALA A 154 12.85 7.71 -0.26
CA ALA A 154 11.66 7.25 0.45
C ALA A 154 10.50 8.25 0.34
N ALA A 155 10.78 9.56 0.47
CA ALA A 155 9.78 10.61 0.30
C ALA A 155 9.23 10.64 -1.14
N ALA A 156 10.08 10.44 -2.15
CA ALA A 156 9.65 10.32 -3.55
C ALA A 156 8.74 9.11 -3.77
N ALA A 157 9.09 7.93 -3.24
CA ALA A 157 8.21 6.75 -3.28
C ALA A 157 6.87 7.00 -2.56
N GLN A 158 6.89 7.81 -1.49
CA GLN A 158 5.68 8.19 -0.77
C GLN A 158 4.73 9.07 -1.60
N VAL A 159 5.24 9.83 -2.59
CA VAL A 159 4.39 10.57 -3.54
C VAL A 159 3.60 9.59 -4.41
N LEU A 160 4.26 8.59 -5.01
CA LEU A 160 3.60 7.54 -5.79
C LEU A 160 2.54 6.80 -4.97
N TYR A 161 2.90 6.41 -3.75
CA TYR A 161 1.98 5.81 -2.80
C TYR A 161 0.78 6.71 -2.52
N GLN A 162 0.99 8.01 -2.28
CA GLN A 162 -0.12 8.91 -1.97
C GLN A 162 -1.08 9.09 -3.16
N ILE A 163 -0.55 9.15 -4.39
CA ILE A 163 -1.38 9.23 -5.60
C ILE A 163 -2.19 7.94 -5.77
N SER A 164 -1.59 6.77 -5.53
CA SER A 164 -2.28 5.49 -5.67
C SER A 164 -3.33 5.19 -4.58
N PHE A 165 -3.37 5.98 -3.51
CA PHE A 165 -4.48 5.92 -2.53
C PHE A 165 -5.66 6.83 -2.88
N ASN A 166 -5.55 7.63 -3.94
CA ASN A 166 -6.65 8.44 -4.47
C ASN A 166 -7.32 7.70 -5.63
N ALA A 167 -8.65 7.54 -5.60
CA ALA A 167 -9.38 6.80 -6.63
C ALA A 167 -9.20 7.40 -8.04
N ALA A 168 -9.20 8.73 -8.18
CA ALA A 168 -8.89 9.39 -9.44
C ALA A 168 -7.39 9.29 -9.76
N GLY A 169 -6.53 9.41 -8.75
CA GLY A 169 -5.08 9.25 -8.87
C GLY A 169 -4.64 7.92 -9.49
N VAL A 170 -5.18 6.80 -9.00
CA VAL A 170 -4.92 5.46 -9.58
C VAL A 170 -5.30 5.42 -11.06
N ARG A 171 -6.48 5.95 -11.40
CA ARG A 171 -6.98 5.93 -12.77
C ARG A 171 -6.10 6.77 -13.70
N TRP A 172 -5.68 7.98 -13.27
CA TRP A 172 -4.71 8.77 -14.02
C TRP A 172 -3.36 8.06 -14.17
N LEU A 173 -2.82 7.44 -13.10
CA LEU A 173 -1.55 6.68 -13.19
C LEU A 173 -1.63 5.55 -14.22
N LEU A 174 -2.80 4.93 -14.37
CA LEU A 174 -3.06 3.84 -15.30
C LEU A 174 -3.50 4.32 -16.69
N GLY A 175 -3.70 5.62 -16.89
CA GLY A 175 -4.29 6.17 -18.12
C GLY A 175 -5.73 5.71 -18.38
N ALA A 176 -6.46 5.36 -17.32
CA ALA A 176 -7.88 5.01 -17.37
C ALA A 176 -8.76 6.26 -17.31
N GLU A 177 -9.96 6.18 -17.88
CA GLU A 177 -10.92 7.29 -17.90
C GLU A 177 -11.29 7.74 -16.49
N VAL A 178 -11.21 9.05 -16.20
CA VAL A 178 -11.61 9.62 -14.92
C VAL A 178 -12.88 10.45 -15.12
N PRO A 179 -13.93 10.29 -14.29
CA PRO A 179 -15.11 11.15 -14.37
C PRO A 179 -14.73 12.63 -14.22
N PRO A 180 -15.40 13.55 -14.94
CA PRO A 180 -15.08 14.97 -14.81
C PRO A 180 -15.40 15.48 -13.40
N GLY A 181 -14.66 16.50 -12.95
CA GLY A 181 -14.89 17.18 -11.66
C GLY A 181 -13.91 16.78 -10.55
N PHE A 182 -12.97 15.88 -10.83
CA PHE A 182 -11.81 15.63 -9.97
C PHE A 182 -10.63 16.56 -10.27
N GLU A 183 -10.60 17.21 -11.45
CA GLU A 183 -9.65 18.27 -11.76
C GLU A 183 -10.05 19.63 -11.15
N LEU A 184 -9.16 20.62 -11.26
CA LEU A 184 -9.52 22.02 -11.02
C LEU A 184 -10.45 22.49 -12.15
N MET A 185 -11.53 23.19 -11.79
CA MET A 185 -12.46 23.77 -12.77
C MET A 185 -11.81 24.86 -13.65
N ASP A 186 -10.77 25.52 -13.13
CA ASP A 186 -10.01 26.56 -13.82
C ASP A 186 -8.51 26.17 -13.85
N PRO A 187 -8.12 25.14 -14.62
CA PRO A 187 -6.74 24.70 -14.66
C PRO A 187 -5.90 25.70 -15.44
N ILE A 188 -4.68 25.95 -14.96
CA ILE A 188 -3.68 26.70 -15.71
C ILE A 188 -3.10 25.74 -16.77
N PRO A 189 -2.86 26.19 -18.02
CA PRO A 189 -2.31 25.31 -19.06
C PRO A 189 -1.02 24.65 -18.61
N SER A 190 -0.93 23.32 -18.79
CA SER A 190 0.24 22.54 -18.35
C SER A 190 1.52 23.08 -18.97
N SER A 191 2.55 23.22 -18.14
CA SER A 191 3.87 23.69 -18.56
C SER A 191 4.84 22.55 -18.92
N SER A 192 4.49 21.31 -18.55
CA SER A 192 5.31 20.13 -18.83
C SER A 192 5.08 19.59 -20.24
N LYS A 193 6.16 19.11 -20.86
CA LYS A 193 6.11 18.37 -22.15
C LYS A 193 6.41 16.88 -21.99
N CYS A 194 6.76 16.43 -20.79
CA CYS A 194 7.11 15.05 -20.52
C CYS A 194 5.95 14.34 -19.83
N VAL A 195 5.46 13.26 -20.45
CA VAL A 195 4.34 12.46 -19.95
C VAL A 195 4.90 11.13 -19.48
N PHE A 196 5.10 11.00 -18.16
CA PHE A 196 5.37 9.69 -17.54
C PHE A 196 4.05 8.93 -17.45
N GLY A 197 4.05 7.69 -17.94
CA GLY A 197 2.86 6.85 -17.99
C GLY A 197 2.93 5.66 -17.04
N LYS A 198 1.90 4.80 -17.11
CA LYS A 198 1.78 3.58 -16.29
C LYS A 198 3.02 2.68 -16.34
N LYS A 199 3.69 2.58 -17.50
CA LYS A 199 4.89 1.74 -17.65
C LYS A 199 6.05 2.26 -16.82
N ASP A 200 6.24 3.58 -16.77
CA ASP A 200 7.31 4.21 -15.98
C ASP A 200 7.05 4.05 -14.48
N VAL A 201 5.78 4.17 -14.06
CA VAL A 201 5.36 3.94 -12.67
C VAL A 201 5.65 2.50 -12.27
N ILE A 202 5.22 1.52 -13.05
CA ILE A 202 5.49 0.10 -12.76
C ILE A 202 7.00 -0.17 -12.74
N ALA A 203 7.76 0.32 -13.71
CA ALA A 203 9.22 0.15 -13.74
C ALA A 203 9.90 0.74 -12.50
N ALA A 204 9.45 1.91 -12.03
CA ALA A 204 9.95 2.50 -10.79
C ALA A 204 9.63 1.65 -9.56
N LEU A 205 8.43 1.08 -9.48
CA LEU A 205 8.04 0.19 -8.37
C LEU A 205 8.88 -1.09 -8.39
N VAL A 206 9.02 -1.74 -9.56
CA VAL A 206 9.85 -2.94 -9.72
C VAL A 206 11.29 -2.68 -9.33
N PHE A 207 11.84 -1.54 -9.74
CA PHE A 207 13.19 -1.14 -9.36
C PHE A 207 13.37 -1.09 -7.83
N ILE A 208 12.38 -0.59 -7.07
CA ILE A 208 12.41 -0.60 -5.60
C ILE A 208 12.36 -2.03 -5.07
N LEU A 209 11.45 -2.85 -5.60
CA LEU A 209 11.27 -4.25 -5.15
C LEU A 209 12.56 -5.08 -5.32
N GLU A 210 13.27 -4.88 -6.44
CA GLU A 210 14.48 -5.63 -6.77
C GLU A 210 15.73 -5.13 -6.03
N ASN A 211 15.82 -3.83 -5.73
CA ASN A 211 17.08 -3.23 -5.28
C ASN A 211 17.07 -2.67 -3.85
N ASP A 212 15.90 -2.43 -3.26
CA ASP A 212 15.78 -1.71 -1.99
C ASP A 212 14.99 -2.49 -0.91
N SER A 213 14.59 -3.74 -1.19
CA SER A 213 13.84 -4.60 -0.26
C SER A 213 14.56 -4.83 1.08
N ALA A 214 15.89 -4.95 1.07
CA ALA A 214 16.70 -5.16 2.27
C ALA A 214 17.22 -3.87 2.93
N THR A 215 17.19 -2.73 2.22
CA THR A 215 17.92 -1.51 2.63
C THR A 215 17.01 -0.41 3.14
N ASN A 216 15.77 -0.31 2.65
CA ASN A 216 14.82 0.72 3.06
C ASN A 216 13.39 0.19 3.14
N ARG A 217 13.07 -0.40 4.31
CA ARG A 217 11.77 -1.01 4.60
C ARG A 217 10.57 -0.09 4.31
N LYS A 218 10.67 1.20 4.64
CA LYS A 218 9.57 2.17 4.44
C LYS A 218 9.30 2.40 2.95
N MET A 219 10.36 2.61 2.18
CA MET A 219 10.30 2.78 0.73
C MET A 219 9.74 1.52 0.05
N PHE A 220 10.22 0.36 0.49
CA PHE A 220 9.72 -0.93 0.02
C PHE A 220 8.23 -1.13 0.30
N LEU A 221 7.77 -0.86 1.54
CA LEU A 221 6.37 -0.95 1.91
C LEU A 221 5.49 -0.01 1.07
N HIS A 222 5.94 1.23 0.84
CA HIS A 222 5.23 2.17 -0.04
C HIS A 222 5.12 1.63 -1.48
N ALA A 223 6.19 1.03 -2.00
CA ALA A 223 6.20 0.49 -3.36
C ALA A 223 5.25 -0.70 -3.52
N VAL A 224 5.33 -1.71 -2.64
CA VAL A 224 4.46 -2.88 -2.72
C VAL A 224 2.99 -2.52 -2.48
N THR A 225 2.71 -1.60 -1.54
CA THR A 225 1.34 -1.16 -1.29
C THR A 225 0.79 -0.36 -2.47
N CYS A 226 1.61 0.48 -3.10
CA CYS A 226 1.25 1.18 -4.33
C CYS A 226 0.92 0.18 -5.46
N LEU A 227 1.75 -0.85 -5.66
CA LEU A 227 1.48 -1.92 -6.63
C LEU A 227 0.17 -2.67 -6.31
N GLY A 228 -0.09 -2.93 -5.03
CA GLY A 228 -1.36 -3.50 -4.56
C GLY A 228 -2.56 -2.63 -4.92
N GLN A 229 -2.48 -1.30 -4.80
CA GLN A 229 -3.54 -0.38 -5.21
C GLN A 229 -3.71 -0.33 -6.73
N LEU A 230 -2.62 -0.27 -7.50
CA LEU A 230 -2.69 -0.23 -8.96
C LEU A 230 -3.34 -1.50 -9.53
N THR A 231 -3.02 -2.66 -8.97
CA THR A 231 -3.57 -3.95 -9.41
C THR A 231 -5.04 -4.16 -9.02
N THR A 232 -5.69 -3.23 -8.31
CA THR A 232 -7.16 -3.28 -8.12
C THR A 232 -7.95 -3.02 -9.39
N GLN A 233 -7.32 -2.43 -10.42
CA GLN A 233 -7.91 -2.17 -11.73
C GLN A 233 -7.29 -3.11 -12.78
N THR A 234 -8.09 -3.54 -13.75
CA THR A 234 -7.66 -4.46 -14.82
C THR A 234 -6.47 -3.92 -15.61
N GLU A 235 -6.43 -2.63 -15.94
CA GLU A 235 -5.29 -2.00 -16.63
C GLU A 235 -3.99 -2.08 -15.82
N GLY A 236 -4.11 -2.01 -14.48
CA GLY A 236 -2.98 -2.14 -13.57
C GLY A 236 -2.49 -3.58 -13.43
N ILE A 237 -3.40 -4.56 -13.48
CA ILE A 237 -3.04 -5.99 -13.54
C ILE A 237 -2.19 -6.25 -14.80
N PHE A 238 -2.67 -5.84 -15.98
CA PHE A 238 -1.92 -6.02 -17.23
C PHE A 238 -0.58 -5.28 -17.23
N ALA A 239 -0.54 -4.03 -16.75
CA ALA A 239 0.70 -3.28 -16.66
C ALA A 239 1.72 -3.92 -15.69
N ALA A 240 1.26 -4.47 -14.56
CA ALA A 240 2.11 -5.18 -13.61
C ALA A 240 2.69 -6.48 -14.20
N MET A 241 1.91 -7.21 -15.00
CA MET A 241 2.38 -8.41 -15.71
C MET A 241 3.42 -8.05 -16.77
N GLU A 242 3.11 -7.10 -17.67
CA GLU A 242 4.03 -6.63 -18.72
C GLU A 242 5.34 -6.08 -18.13
N GLY A 243 5.24 -5.31 -17.04
CA GLY A 243 6.37 -4.67 -16.37
C GLY A 243 7.19 -5.59 -15.46
N ARG A 244 6.95 -6.92 -15.47
CA ARG A 244 7.62 -7.92 -14.62
C ARG A 244 7.44 -7.71 -13.11
N ALA A 245 6.47 -6.92 -12.68
CA ALA A 245 6.20 -6.70 -11.26
C ALA A 245 5.74 -7.97 -10.56
N VAL A 246 4.97 -8.82 -11.26
CA VAL A 246 4.55 -10.13 -10.73
C VAL A 246 5.74 -11.04 -10.47
N HIS A 247 6.76 -11.03 -11.35
CA HIS A 247 7.98 -11.83 -11.16
C HIS A 247 8.75 -11.38 -9.91
N ALA A 248 8.90 -10.07 -9.73
CA ALA A 248 9.56 -9.52 -8.54
C ALA A 248 8.79 -9.88 -7.25
N VAL A 249 7.45 -9.75 -7.27
CA VAL A 249 6.58 -10.13 -6.13
C VAL A 249 6.71 -11.62 -5.80
N SER A 250 6.63 -12.50 -6.80
CA SER A 250 6.78 -13.94 -6.61
C SER A 250 8.17 -14.30 -6.06
N SER A 251 9.24 -13.70 -6.59
CA SER A 251 10.60 -13.92 -6.09
C SER A 251 10.76 -13.48 -4.63
N LEU A 252 10.18 -12.34 -4.24
CA LEU A 252 10.20 -11.87 -2.86
C LEU A 252 9.40 -12.78 -1.92
N LEU A 253 8.21 -13.22 -2.34
CA LEU A 253 7.41 -14.19 -1.57
C LEU A 253 8.14 -15.51 -1.38
N HIS A 254 8.79 -16.02 -2.43
CA HIS A 254 9.61 -17.22 -2.35
C HIS A 254 10.75 -17.04 -1.32
N GLY A 255 11.46 -15.92 -1.38
CA GLY A 255 12.49 -15.59 -0.39
C GLY A 255 11.98 -15.55 1.05
N TYR A 256 10.76 -15.04 1.27
CA TYR A 256 10.10 -15.07 2.59
C TYR A 256 9.69 -16.48 3.03
N VAL A 257 9.30 -17.35 2.10
CA VAL A 257 9.00 -18.76 2.39
C VAL A 257 10.25 -19.52 2.78
N GLU A 258 11.35 -19.35 2.04
CA GLU A 258 12.60 -20.07 2.27
C GLU A 258 13.32 -19.61 3.54
N ASN A 259 13.50 -18.29 3.71
CA ASN A 259 14.27 -17.75 4.83
C ASN A 259 13.44 -17.61 6.12
N GLY A 260 12.10 -17.68 5.99
CA GLY A 260 11.20 -17.29 7.06
C GLY A 260 11.14 -15.78 7.24
N PHE A 261 10.17 -15.33 8.03
CA PHE A 261 10.04 -13.93 8.42
C PHE A 261 9.38 -13.79 9.78
N ASP A 262 9.55 -12.62 10.40
CA ASP A 262 8.99 -12.31 11.70
C ASP A 262 7.74 -11.41 11.60
N SER A 263 7.12 -11.14 12.74
CA SER A 263 5.93 -10.28 12.81
C SER A 263 6.12 -8.86 12.27
N SER A 264 7.38 -8.38 12.13
CA SER A 264 7.64 -7.06 11.55
C SER A 264 7.35 -7.05 10.04
N ASP A 265 7.47 -8.21 9.38
CA ASP A 265 7.22 -8.46 7.96
C ASP A 265 5.77 -8.69 7.58
N ASP A 266 4.87 -8.81 8.54
CA ASP A 266 3.43 -9.02 8.31
C ASP A 266 2.83 -8.04 7.30
N ASP A 267 3.12 -6.73 7.44
CA ASP A 267 2.56 -5.69 6.55
C ASP A 267 3.07 -5.83 5.10
N VAL A 268 4.34 -6.18 4.95
CA VAL A 268 4.98 -6.33 3.65
C VAL A 268 4.46 -7.59 2.95
N VAL A 269 4.45 -8.72 3.66
CA VAL A 269 3.97 -9.98 3.10
C VAL A 269 2.48 -9.89 2.79
N SER A 270 1.69 -9.21 3.63
CA SER A 270 0.30 -8.89 3.34
C SER A 270 0.14 -8.16 2.01
N ALA A 271 0.94 -7.11 1.78
CA ALA A 271 0.87 -6.33 0.55
C ALA A 271 1.29 -7.15 -0.68
N LEU A 272 2.32 -8.00 -0.58
CA LEU A 272 2.72 -8.93 -1.65
C LEU A 272 1.58 -9.89 -2.00
N LEU A 273 0.92 -10.48 -0.99
CA LEU A 273 -0.21 -11.39 -1.15
C LEU A 273 -1.44 -10.70 -1.77
N VAL A 274 -1.65 -9.41 -1.49
CA VAL A 274 -2.69 -8.61 -2.15
C VAL A 274 -2.41 -8.50 -3.65
N VAL A 275 -1.16 -8.25 -4.06
CA VAL A 275 -0.79 -8.22 -5.49
C VAL A 275 -1.08 -9.58 -6.15
N VAL A 276 -0.68 -10.69 -5.52
CA VAL A 276 -0.97 -12.04 -6.02
C VAL A 276 -2.47 -12.28 -6.16
N THR A 277 -3.26 -11.89 -5.16
CA THR A 277 -4.73 -12.01 -5.17
C THR A 277 -5.32 -11.25 -6.35
N ASN A 278 -4.92 -9.99 -6.53
CA ASN A 278 -5.46 -9.11 -7.55
C ASN A 278 -5.12 -9.60 -8.96
N VAL A 279 -3.86 -9.96 -9.20
CA VAL A 279 -3.42 -10.52 -10.49
C VAL A 279 -4.16 -11.82 -10.82
N SER A 280 -4.47 -12.62 -9.79
CA SER A 280 -5.24 -13.86 -9.92
C SER A 280 -6.76 -13.65 -10.16
N LEU A 281 -7.22 -12.41 -10.33
CA LEU A 281 -8.57 -12.13 -10.81
C LEU A 281 -8.70 -12.32 -12.34
N GLU A 282 -7.60 -12.12 -13.07
CA GLU A 282 -7.53 -12.28 -14.52
C GLU A 282 -6.94 -13.65 -14.90
N GLN A 283 -7.48 -14.29 -15.94
CA GLN A 283 -7.06 -15.65 -16.34
C GLN A 283 -5.58 -15.72 -16.72
N THR A 284 -5.08 -14.75 -17.48
CA THR A 284 -3.66 -14.66 -17.86
C THR A 284 -2.75 -14.41 -16.65
N GLY A 285 -3.24 -13.69 -15.65
CA GLY A 285 -2.52 -13.48 -14.39
C GLY A 285 -2.45 -14.74 -13.55
N VAL A 286 -3.55 -15.49 -13.49
CA VAL A 286 -3.61 -16.80 -12.83
C VAL A 286 -2.60 -17.78 -13.45
N GLU A 287 -2.50 -17.84 -14.77
CA GLU A 287 -1.52 -18.67 -15.50
C GLU A 287 -0.08 -18.26 -15.19
N LEU A 288 0.23 -16.95 -15.22
CA LEU A 288 1.56 -16.45 -14.90
C LEU A 288 1.96 -16.76 -13.45
N VAL A 289 1.04 -16.62 -12.50
CA VAL A 289 1.28 -16.96 -11.09
C VAL A 289 1.59 -18.45 -10.92
N ASP A 290 0.92 -19.33 -11.68
CA ASP A 290 1.19 -20.77 -11.69
C ASP A 290 2.58 -21.09 -12.29
N GLU A 291 2.95 -20.47 -13.41
CA GLU A 291 4.28 -20.60 -14.02
C GLU A 291 5.41 -20.21 -13.05
N LEU A 292 5.17 -19.21 -12.21
CA LEU A 292 6.10 -18.74 -11.18
C LEU A 292 6.08 -19.59 -9.90
N ASN A 293 5.32 -20.68 -9.86
CA ASN A 293 5.15 -21.58 -8.71
C ASN A 293 4.73 -20.90 -7.39
N THR A 294 4.18 -19.68 -7.49
CA THR A 294 3.71 -18.90 -6.33
C THR A 294 2.59 -19.60 -5.54
N PRO A 295 1.69 -20.40 -6.15
CA PRO A 295 0.66 -21.11 -5.38
C PRO A 295 1.24 -22.11 -4.35
N THR A 296 2.40 -22.70 -4.63
CA THR A 296 3.09 -23.60 -3.69
C THR A 296 3.65 -22.81 -2.51
N ASP A 297 4.21 -21.63 -2.74
CA ASP A 297 4.67 -20.71 -1.70
C ASP A 297 3.51 -20.28 -0.78
N VAL A 298 2.36 -19.89 -1.37
CA VAL A 298 1.14 -19.54 -0.62
C VAL A 298 0.67 -20.71 0.26
N CYS A 299 0.62 -21.94 -0.27
CA CYS A 299 0.24 -23.11 0.54
C CYS A 299 1.23 -23.38 1.68
N THR A 300 2.53 -23.18 1.43
CA THR A 300 3.57 -23.35 2.44
C THR A 300 3.41 -22.33 3.56
N LEU A 301 3.12 -21.07 3.23
CA LEU A 301 2.80 -20.03 4.23
C LEU A 301 1.57 -20.40 5.06
N VAL A 302 0.47 -20.81 4.44
CA VAL A 302 -0.73 -21.28 5.16
C VAL A 302 -0.35 -22.41 6.11
N GLY A 303 0.44 -23.37 5.62
CA GLY A 303 0.94 -24.52 6.36
C GLY A 303 1.76 -24.17 7.60
N LYS A 304 2.52 -23.07 7.58
CA LYS A 304 3.24 -22.55 8.75
C LYS A 304 2.31 -21.88 9.75
N TYR A 305 1.39 -21.04 9.27
CA TYR A 305 0.58 -20.17 10.14
C TYR A 305 -0.56 -20.84 10.88
N TYR A 306 -1.23 -21.85 10.30
CA TYR A 306 -2.31 -22.51 11.06
C TYR A 306 -1.75 -23.25 12.28
N SER A 307 -0.52 -23.78 12.17
CA SER A 307 0.18 -24.52 13.23
C SER A 307 0.87 -23.64 14.27
N ASP A 308 1.02 -22.34 14.01
CA ASP A 308 1.77 -21.45 14.90
C ASP A 308 1.02 -21.23 16.24
N PRO A 309 1.69 -21.44 17.39
CA PRO A 309 1.17 -21.08 18.71
C PRO A 309 1.06 -19.56 18.92
N GLN A 310 1.86 -18.74 18.23
CA GLN A 310 1.68 -17.29 18.21
C GLN A 310 0.75 -16.92 17.04
N PRO A 311 -0.44 -16.36 17.31
CA PRO A 311 -1.35 -16.01 16.23
C PRO A 311 -0.75 -14.85 15.42
N ALA A 312 -0.51 -15.09 14.13
CA ALA A 312 -0.21 -14.05 13.16
C ALA A 312 -1.31 -12.97 13.16
N SER A 313 -0.96 -11.78 12.69
CA SER A 313 -1.91 -10.69 12.60
C SER A 313 -3.09 -11.05 11.68
N TYR A 314 -4.31 -10.65 12.06
CA TYR A 314 -5.51 -10.89 11.24
C TYR A 314 -5.40 -10.32 9.81
N PRO A 315 -4.80 -9.13 9.58
CA PRO A 315 -4.56 -8.64 8.22
C PRO A 315 -3.72 -9.57 7.35
N LEU A 316 -2.65 -10.15 7.91
CA LEU A 316 -1.83 -11.12 7.20
C LEU A 316 -2.60 -12.39 6.87
N LEU A 317 -3.30 -12.96 7.85
CA LEU A 317 -4.11 -14.16 7.64
C LEU A 317 -5.23 -13.94 6.61
N ARG A 318 -5.82 -12.74 6.60
CA ARG A 318 -6.81 -12.34 5.59
C ARG A 318 -6.19 -12.29 4.20
N SER A 319 -5.08 -11.59 4.03
CA SER A 319 -4.40 -11.48 2.73
C SER A 319 -3.92 -12.85 2.23
N LEU A 320 -3.42 -13.69 3.14
CA LEU A 320 -2.97 -15.04 2.84
C LEU A 320 -4.09 -15.96 2.39
N THR A 321 -5.21 -15.98 3.11
CA THR A 321 -6.37 -16.78 2.71
C THR A 321 -7.05 -16.24 1.45
N SER A 322 -6.99 -14.92 1.23
CA SER A 322 -7.45 -14.29 -0.02
C SER A 322 -6.63 -14.80 -1.20
N ALA A 323 -5.29 -14.74 -1.11
CA ALA A 323 -4.39 -15.27 -2.13
C ALA A 323 -4.62 -16.77 -2.34
N LEU A 324 -4.79 -17.54 -1.27
CA LEU A 324 -5.10 -18.97 -1.32
C LEU A 324 -6.38 -19.23 -2.14
N SER A 325 -7.47 -18.52 -1.85
CA SER A 325 -8.73 -18.69 -2.57
C SER A 325 -8.63 -18.31 -4.05
N ALA A 326 -7.79 -17.32 -4.38
CA ALA A 326 -7.57 -16.90 -5.75
C ALA A 326 -6.76 -17.95 -6.54
N VAL A 327 -5.68 -18.49 -5.98
CA VAL A 327 -4.87 -19.53 -6.64
C VAL A 327 -5.58 -20.88 -6.72
N TYR A 328 -6.54 -21.17 -5.83
CA TYR A 328 -7.33 -22.41 -5.89
C TYR A 328 -8.26 -22.49 -7.11
N LYS A 329 -8.42 -21.41 -7.89
CA LYS A 329 -9.06 -21.48 -9.22
C LYS A 329 -8.27 -22.34 -10.21
N LEU A 330 -6.94 -22.40 -10.06
CA LEU A 330 -6.04 -23.17 -10.93
C LEU A 330 -6.32 -24.67 -10.86
N LEU A 331 -6.35 -25.31 -12.03
CA LEU A 331 -6.45 -26.77 -12.11
C LEU A 331 -5.25 -27.45 -11.45
N SER A 332 -4.04 -26.93 -11.66
CA SER A 332 -2.81 -27.43 -11.03
C SER A 332 -2.94 -27.50 -9.51
N MET A 333 -3.50 -26.44 -8.91
CA MET A 333 -3.74 -26.36 -7.47
C MET A 333 -4.80 -27.32 -6.98
N LYS A 334 -5.92 -27.40 -7.69
CA LYS A 334 -7.01 -28.34 -7.38
C LYS A 334 -6.49 -29.77 -7.37
N MET A 335 -5.80 -30.20 -8.43
CA MET A 335 -5.24 -31.55 -8.56
C MET A 335 -4.19 -31.85 -7.48
N ASN A 336 -3.43 -30.84 -7.06
CA ASN A 336 -2.43 -30.98 -6.02
C ASN A 336 -2.98 -30.79 -4.59
N SER A 337 -4.29 -30.69 -4.38
CA SER A 337 -4.90 -30.50 -3.05
C SER A 337 -4.54 -31.61 -2.05
N MET A 338 -4.27 -32.81 -2.54
CA MET A 338 -3.87 -33.97 -1.74
C MET A 338 -2.37 -34.07 -1.49
N THR A 339 -1.55 -33.22 -2.13
CA THR A 339 -0.11 -33.20 -1.91
C THR A 339 0.21 -32.78 -0.48
N VAL A 340 1.21 -33.45 0.09
CA VAL A 340 1.62 -33.27 1.49
C VAL A 340 2.54 -32.06 1.59
N LEU A 341 2.24 -31.16 2.52
CA LEU A 341 3.07 -30.01 2.87
C LEU A 341 4.19 -30.43 3.84
N THR A 342 5.13 -29.52 4.10
CA THR A 342 6.30 -29.75 4.98
C THR A 342 5.93 -30.18 6.40
N ASN A 343 4.71 -29.87 6.86
CA ASN A 343 4.17 -30.28 8.16
C ASN A 343 3.54 -31.69 8.17
N GLY A 344 3.61 -32.44 7.07
CA GLY A 344 3.08 -33.81 6.97
C GLY A 344 1.57 -33.89 6.70
N PHE A 345 0.86 -32.77 6.56
CA PHE A 345 -0.56 -32.75 6.21
C PHE A 345 -0.79 -32.36 4.74
N SER A 346 -1.86 -32.89 4.14
CA SER A 346 -2.26 -32.45 2.80
C SER A 346 -2.75 -31.00 2.82
N ARG A 347 -2.64 -30.31 1.67
CA ARG A 347 -3.10 -28.91 1.54
C ARG A 347 -4.56 -28.74 1.98
N ILE A 348 -5.44 -29.65 1.56
CA ILE A 348 -6.86 -29.62 1.96
C ILE A 348 -7.06 -29.85 3.47
N LEU A 349 -6.28 -30.75 4.08
CA LEU A 349 -6.39 -31.00 5.52
C LEU A 349 -5.92 -29.79 6.34
N VAL A 350 -4.91 -29.07 5.84
CA VAL A 350 -4.47 -27.80 6.43
C VAL A 350 -5.61 -26.77 6.39
N ILE A 351 -6.33 -26.65 5.27
CA ILE A 351 -7.50 -25.76 5.16
C ILE A 351 -8.57 -26.13 6.18
N TYR A 352 -8.89 -27.43 6.35
CA TYR A 352 -9.88 -27.88 7.34
C TYR A 352 -9.46 -27.56 8.77
N LYS A 353 -8.21 -27.88 9.14
CA LYS A 353 -7.68 -27.54 10.46
C LYS A 353 -7.72 -26.04 10.73
N PHE A 354 -7.40 -25.23 9.72
CA PHE A 354 -7.46 -23.79 9.85
C PHE A 354 -8.90 -23.31 10.02
N LEU A 355 -9.85 -23.87 9.26
CA LEU A 355 -11.28 -23.54 9.41
C LEU A 355 -11.82 -23.89 10.80
N HIS A 356 -11.43 -25.03 11.39
CA HIS A 356 -11.75 -25.35 12.78
C HIS A 356 -11.20 -24.31 13.77
N LYS A 357 -9.92 -23.93 13.66
CA LYS A 357 -9.30 -22.88 14.51
C LYS A 357 -10.05 -21.55 14.40
N ILE A 358 -10.52 -21.18 13.22
CA ILE A 358 -11.31 -19.97 13.00
C ILE A 358 -12.73 -20.09 13.56
N ASN A 359 -13.35 -21.25 13.44
CA ASN A 359 -14.66 -21.53 14.04
C ASN A 359 -14.61 -21.44 15.58
N ASP A 360 -13.52 -21.88 16.21
CA ASP A 360 -13.32 -21.73 17.66
C ASP A 360 -13.27 -20.25 18.07
N VAL A 361 -12.56 -19.42 17.30
CA VAL A 361 -12.50 -17.96 17.53
C VAL A 361 -13.87 -17.32 17.39
N VAL A 362 -14.62 -17.67 16.34
CA VAL A 362 -16.00 -17.17 16.13
C VAL A 362 -16.92 -17.62 17.26
N THR A 363 -16.79 -18.86 17.70
CA THR A 363 -17.60 -19.45 18.78
C THR A 363 -17.28 -18.76 20.11
N ALA A 364 -16.01 -18.54 20.43
CA ALA A 364 -15.59 -17.80 21.63
C ALA A 364 -16.12 -16.36 21.63
N ALA A 365 -16.07 -15.66 20.49
CA ALA A 365 -16.64 -14.31 20.37
C ALA A 365 -18.14 -14.30 20.64
N LYS A 366 -18.89 -15.24 20.07
CA LYS A 366 -20.34 -15.39 20.31
C LYS A 366 -20.67 -15.68 21.78
N HIS A 367 -19.93 -16.58 22.43
CA HIS A 367 -20.10 -16.88 23.86
C HIS A 367 -19.80 -15.66 24.75
N ALA A 368 -18.86 -14.80 24.33
CA ALA A 368 -18.56 -13.54 24.99
C ALA A 368 -19.57 -12.41 24.66
N GLY A 369 -20.63 -12.69 23.88
CA GLY A 369 -21.62 -11.69 23.48
C GLY A 369 -21.07 -10.62 22.53
N ARG A 370 -20.00 -10.93 21.77
CA ARG A 370 -19.35 -10.02 20.82
C ARG A 370 -19.52 -10.50 19.39
N GLU A 371 -19.60 -9.55 18.46
CA GLU A 371 -19.50 -9.88 17.04
C GLU A 371 -18.07 -10.29 16.69
N PRO A 372 -17.89 -11.31 15.82
CA PRO A 372 -16.57 -11.67 15.32
C PRO A 372 -15.93 -10.52 14.54
N HIS A 373 -14.62 -10.38 14.63
CA HIS A 373 -13.88 -9.38 13.86
C HIS A 373 -14.10 -9.57 12.34
N PRO A 374 -14.28 -8.50 11.53
CA PRO A 374 -14.54 -8.62 10.09
C PRO A 374 -13.52 -9.47 9.32
N ASP A 375 -12.25 -9.42 9.73
CA ASP A 375 -11.19 -10.23 9.10
C ASP A 375 -11.36 -11.73 9.38
N VAL A 376 -11.84 -12.11 10.56
CA VAL A 376 -12.14 -13.52 10.89
C VAL A 376 -13.23 -14.06 9.95
N ILE A 377 -14.24 -13.23 9.66
CA ILE A 377 -15.31 -13.56 8.71
C ILE A 377 -14.75 -13.70 7.29
N ALA A 378 -13.88 -12.78 6.86
CA ALA A 378 -13.25 -12.83 5.55
C ALA A 378 -12.36 -14.08 5.39
N ILE A 379 -11.54 -14.39 6.39
CA ILE A 379 -10.71 -15.59 6.44
C ILE A 379 -11.57 -16.85 6.28
N SER A 380 -12.67 -16.95 7.05
CA SER A 380 -13.59 -18.09 6.95
C SER A 380 -14.18 -18.23 5.55
N LYS A 381 -14.67 -17.14 4.94
CA LYS A 381 -15.21 -17.14 3.57
C LYS A 381 -14.17 -17.60 2.54
N ASN A 382 -12.94 -17.10 2.65
CA ASN A 382 -11.86 -17.45 1.73
C ASN A 382 -11.48 -18.94 1.83
N LEU A 383 -11.39 -19.49 3.05
CA LEU A 383 -11.11 -20.93 3.27
C LEU A 383 -12.25 -21.82 2.76
N VAL A 384 -13.50 -21.42 2.96
CA VAL A 384 -14.67 -22.11 2.41
C VAL A 384 -14.63 -22.10 0.88
N LEU A 385 -14.32 -20.96 0.26
CA LEU A 385 -14.19 -20.83 -1.18
C LEU A 385 -13.06 -21.71 -1.75
N SER A 386 -11.88 -21.73 -1.11
CA SER A 386 -10.80 -22.66 -1.47
C SER A 386 -11.25 -24.12 -1.42
N THR A 387 -12.03 -24.47 -0.40
CA THR A 387 -12.58 -25.82 -0.25
C THR A 387 -13.54 -26.16 -1.39
N HIS A 388 -14.41 -25.23 -1.80
CA HIS A 388 -15.34 -25.43 -2.91
C HIS A 388 -14.62 -25.72 -4.22
N PHE A 389 -13.57 -24.94 -4.53
CA PHE A 389 -12.75 -25.19 -5.71
C PHE A 389 -12.04 -26.55 -5.64
N ALA A 390 -11.52 -26.92 -4.47
CA ALA A 390 -10.87 -28.21 -4.28
C ALA A 390 -11.85 -29.39 -4.48
N MET A 391 -13.12 -29.23 -4.12
CA MET A 391 -14.15 -30.28 -4.27
C MET A 391 -14.44 -30.64 -5.73
N GLU A 392 -14.04 -29.84 -6.71
CA GLU A 392 -14.15 -30.24 -8.12
C GLU A 392 -13.36 -31.55 -8.40
N VAL A 393 -12.32 -31.83 -7.60
CA VAL A 393 -11.50 -33.04 -7.70
C VAL A 393 -12.07 -34.18 -6.86
N LYS A 394 -12.29 -35.34 -7.50
CA LYS A 394 -12.90 -36.53 -6.89
C LYS A 394 -12.13 -37.05 -5.66
N ASP A 395 -10.81 -37.03 -5.71
CA ASP A 395 -9.97 -37.53 -4.61
C ASP A 395 -10.15 -36.67 -3.35
N VAL A 396 -10.34 -35.36 -3.53
CA VAL A 396 -10.61 -34.42 -2.43
C VAL A 396 -12.00 -34.67 -1.83
N ARG A 397 -13.02 -34.95 -2.65
CA ARG A 397 -14.35 -35.34 -2.14
C ARG A 397 -14.30 -36.65 -1.35
N THR A 398 -13.60 -37.66 -1.87
CA THR A 398 -13.38 -38.95 -1.20
C THR A 398 -12.68 -38.77 0.15
N PHE A 399 -11.62 -37.94 0.18
CA PHE A 399 -10.95 -37.56 1.42
C PHE A 399 -11.91 -36.86 2.39
N THR A 400 -12.75 -35.95 1.89
CA THR A 400 -13.69 -35.17 2.71
C THR A 400 -14.75 -36.06 3.36
N HIS A 401 -15.32 -37.04 2.65
CA HIS A 401 -16.20 -38.04 3.26
C HIS A 401 -15.50 -38.81 4.39
N SER A 402 -14.25 -39.24 4.15
CA SER A 402 -13.44 -39.94 5.17
C SER A 402 -13.09 -39.04 6.36
N TYR A 403 -12.93 -37.75 6.14
CA TYR A 403 -12.66 -36.77 7.19
C TYR A 403 -13.91 -36.53 8.04
N LEU A 404 -15.05 -36.27 7.40
CA LEU A 404 -16.33 -36.02 8.06
C LEU A 404 -16.82 -37.22 8.90
N SER A 405 -16.54 -38.45 8.46
CA SER A 405 -16.92 -39.67 9.20
C SER A 405 -16.12 -39.88 10.49
N LYS A 406 -14.98 -39.20 10.64
CA LYS A 406 -14.14 -39.23 11.84
C LYS A 406 -14.49 -38.16 12.87
N LEU A 407 -15.25 -37.13 12.47
CA LEU A 407 -15.69 -36.07 13.37
C LEU A 407 -16.88 -36.53 14.21
N ASP A 408 -17.08 -35.88 15.37
CA ASP A 408 -18.31 -36.08 16.15
C ASP A 408 -19.55 -35.71 15.31
N LYS A 409 -20.68 -36.38 15.54
CA LYS A 409 -21.91 -36.17 14.75
C LYS A 409 -22.33 -34.71 14.70
N LYS A 410 -22.25 -34.00 15.84
CA LYS A 410 -22.65 -32.59 15.92
C LYS A 410 -21.66 -31.71 15.17
N GLU A 411 -20.37 -31.94 15.36
CA GLU A 411 -19.31 -31.20 14.68
C GLU A 411 -19.37 -31.40 13.16
N ALA A 412 -19.52 -32.65 12.72
CA ALA A 412 -19.66 -33.01 11.32
C ALA A 412 -20.88 -32.34 10.67
N PHE A 413 -22.00 -32.21 11.38
CA PHE A 413 -23.20 -31.52 10.89
C PHE A 413 -22.92 -30.03 10.64
N TYR A 414 -22.39 -29.31 11.64
CA TYR A 414 -22.10 -27.88 11.48
C TYR A 414 -21.02 -27.61 10.44
N PHE A 415 -20.01 -28.47 10.36
CA PHE A 415 -18.93 -28.35 9.38
C PHE A 415 -19.44 -28.57 7.94
N ARG A 416 -20.26 -29.62 7.71
CA ARG A 416 -20.93 -29.84 6.43
C ARG A 416 -21.82 -28.68 6.04
N ARG A 417 -22.61 -28.15 6.98
CA ARG A 417 -23.50 -27.03 6.71
C ARG A 417 -22.73 -25.75 6.38
N GLN A 418 -21.62 -25.47 7.07
CA GLN A 418 -20.76 -24.34 6.75
C GLN A 418 -20.15 -24.46 5.35
N LEU A 419 -19.74 -25.67 4.97
CA LEU A 419 -19.08 -25.90 3.70
C LEU A 419 -20.06 -26.03 2.53
N PHE A 420 -21.21 -26.70 2.66
CA PHE A 420 -21.95 -27.17 1.48
C PHE A 420 -23.41 -26.74 1.42
N TYR A 421 -23.93 -26.05 2.43
CA TYR A 421 -25.31 -25.57 2.41
C TYR A 421 -25.53 -24.56 1.28
N SER A 422 -26.60 -24.75 0.48
CA SER A 422 -26.91 -23.97 -0.72
C SER A 422 -25.81 -24.01 -1.79
N THR A 423 -25.09 -25.14 -1.90
CA THR A 423 -24.10 -25.38 -2.95
C THR A 423 -24.48 -26.60 -3.79
N GLN A 424 -23.82 -26.78 -4.95
CA GLN A 424 -24.03 -27.98 -5.77
C GLN A 424 -23.68 -29.30 -5.06
N TRP A 425 -22.89 -29.22 -3.99
CA TRP A 425 -22.44 -30.38 -3.20
C TRP A 425 -23.38 -30.69 -2.01
N GLU A 426 -24.46 -29.92 -1.82
CA GLU A 426 -25.38 -30.06 -0.69
C GLU A 426 -25.95 -31.47 -0.56
N GLY A 427 -26.38 -32.06 -1.68
CA GLY A 427 -26.94 -33.42 -1.72
C GLY A 427 -25.88 -34.52 -1.59
N GLU A 428 -24.63 -34.29 -2.00
CA GLU A 428 -23.55 -35.27 -1.88
C GLU A 428 -23.11 -35.43 -0.42
N PHE A 429 -23.11 -34.34 0.35
CA PHE A 429 -22.64 -34.31 1.75
C PHE A 429 -23.74 -34.25 2.81
N ASP A 430 -25.02 -34.38 2.42
CA ASP A 430 -26.18 -34.25 3.30
C ASP A 430 -26.18 -32.95 4.13
N ALA A 431 -25.82 -31.82 3.52
CA ALA A 431 -25.63 -30.56 4.25
C ALA A 431 -26.92 -29.82 4.65
N ALA A 432 -28.07 -30.31 4.16
CA ALA A 432 -29.39 -29.78 4.46
C ALA A 432 -30.02 -30.35 5.75
N VAL A 433 -29.57 -31.53 6.18
CA VAL A 433 -30.26 -32.40 7.16
C VAL A 433 -29.50 -32.52 8.46
#